data_AF-A0A2N1HMJ0-F1
#
_entry.id   AF-A0A2N1HMJ0-F1
#
_cell.length_a   1.000
_cell.length_b   1.000
_cell.length_c   1.000
_cell.angle_alpha   90.00
_cell.angle_beta   90.00
_cell.angle_gamma   90.00
#
_symmetry.space_group_name_H-M   'P 1'
#
loop_
_entity.id
_entity.type
_entity.pdbx_description
1 polymer ?
#
loop_
_entity_poly.entity_id
_entity_poly.type
_entity_poly.pdbx_seq_one_letter_code
_entity_poly.pdbx_strand_id
1 'polypeptide(L)' 'MRKFRNVTTTKKVLTLICDACDEQATHDDLKFHEYICINQRCGEASIHVKGAQLMMDLCQDCFAKICFYHFTLIDEEDTR' A
#
# COMPACT_ATOMS: atom_id res chain seq x y z
N MET A 1 14.95 27.88 33.44
CA MET A 1 14.99 27.03 32.23
C MET A 1 13.66 26.29 32.08
N ARG A 2 12.94 26.46 30.96
CA ARG A 2 11.77 25.65 30.63
C ARG A 2 12.25 24.29 30.09
N LYS A 3 11.74 23.18 30.62
CA LYS A 3 11.99 21.84 30.09
C LYS A 3 11.04 21.62 28.91
N PHE A 4 11.58 21.53 27.69
CA PHE A 4 10.81 21.12 26.52
C PHE A 4 10.81 19.58 26.45
N ARG A 5 9.63 18.98 26.33
CA ARG A 5 9.47 17.55 26.03
C ARG A 5 9.46 17.37 24.52
N ASN A 6 10.29 16.45 24.02
CA ASN A 6 10.17 15.98 22.65
C ASN A 6 8.89 15.14 22.57
N VAL A 7 7.92 15.63 21.80
CA VAL A 7 6.69 14.89 21.48
C VAL A 7 6.90 14.29 20.09
N THR A 8 6.86 12.96 20.00
CA THR A 8 6.90 12.25 18.71
C THR A 8 5.47 11.96 18.27
N THR A 9 5.07 12.48 17.12
CA THR A 9 3.75 12.23 16.53
C THR A 9 3.82 11.03 15.59
N THR A 10 3.14 9.94 15.95
CA THR A 10 2.96 8.78 15.06
C THR A 10 1.65 8.94 14.30
N LYS A 11 1.70 8.94 12.97
CA LYS A 11 0.49 8.83 12.14
C LYS A 11 0.21 7.35 11.92
N LYS A 12 -1.02 6.92 12.24
CA LYS A 12 -1.49 5.56 11.99
C LYS A 12 -2.53 5.60 10.87
N VAL A 13 -2.46 4.64 9.96
CA VAL A 13 -3.52 4.40 8.98
C VAL A 13 -4.66 3.70 9.72
N LEU A 14 -5.84 4.31 9.73
CA LEU A 14 -7.02 3.76 10.42
C LEU A 14 -7.89 2.93 9.47
N THR A 15 -7.86 3.26 8.18
CA THR A 15 -8.70 2.66 7.15
C THR A 15 -7.94 2.68 5.83
N LEU A 16 -8.02 1.58 5.09
CA LEU A 16 -7.62 1.46 3.69
C LEU A 16 -8.88 1.32 2.84
N ILE A 17 -8.87 1.93 1.65
CA ILE A 17 -9.97 1.89 0.69
C ILE A 17 -9.40 1.40 -0.63
N CYS A 18 -10.00 0.39 -1.24
CA CYS A 18 -9.57 -0.14 -2.52
C CYS A 18 -9.94 0.82 -3.64
N ASP A 19 -8.97 1.34 -4.38
CA ASP A 19 -9.18 2.29 -5.48
C ASP A 19 -9.97 1.71 -6.67
N ALA A 20 -10.14 0.38 -6.72
CA ALA A 20 -10.83 -0.32 -7.80
C ALA A 20 -12.27 -0.74 -7.48
N CYS A 21 -12.59 -1.04 -6.21
CA CYS A 21 -13.91 -1.56 -5.82
C CYS A 21 -14.54 -0.84 -4.62
N ASP A 22 -13.89 0.18 -4.07
CA ASP A 22 -14.32 0.95 -2.90
C ASP A 22 -14.50 0.13 -1.61
N GLU A 23 -14.07 -1.15 -1.58
CA GLU A 23 -14.03 -1.95 -0.36
C GLU A 23 -13.14 -1.26 0.68
N GLN A 24 -13.57 -1.25 1.93
CA GLN A 24 -12.83 -0.64 3.03
C GLN A 24 -12.39 -1.71 4.01
N ALA A 25 -11.19 -1.55 4.55
CA ALA A 25 -10.67 -2.37 5.62
C ALA A 25 -10.10 -1.48 6.72
N THR A 26 -10.34 -1.87 7.97
CA THR A 26 -9.79 -1.28 9.19
C THR A 26 -8.78 -2.23 9.82
N HIS A 27 -7.99 -1.76 10.78
CA HIS A 27 -6.93 -2.57 11.39
C HIS A 27 -7.44 -3.88 12.07
N ASP A 28 -8.73 -3.97 12.40
CA ASP A 28 -9.32 -5.17 13.01
C ASP A 28 -9.78 -6.21 11.96
N ASP A 29 -9.79 -5.84 10.67
CA ASP A 29 -10.16 -6.72 9.57
C ASP A 29 -8.97 -7.57 9.12
N LEU A 30 -9.16 -8.88 8.97
CA LEU A 30 -8.10 -9.79 8.50
C LEU A 30 -7.50 -9.34 7.16
N LYS A 31 -8.36 -8.85 6.26
CA LYS A 31 -7.96 -8.36 4.94
C LYS A 31 -7.10 -7.10 4.98
N PHE A 32 -7.11 -6.32 6.07
CA PHE A 32 -6.38 -5.05 6.13
C PHE A 32 -4.88 -5.23 5.89
N HIS A 33 -4.31 -6.31 6.41
CA HIS A 33 -2.89 -6.63 6.23
C HIS A 33 -2.59 -7.27 4.86
N GLU A 34 -3.60 -7.55 4.06
CA GLU A 34 -3.50 -8.16 2.73
C GLU A 34 -3.66 -7.12 1.61
N TYR A 35 -3.88 -5.84 1.94
CA TYR A 35 -3.91 -4.76 0.95
C TYR A 35 -2.52 -4.55 0.33
N ILE A 36 -2.50 -4.37 -0.99
CA ILE A 36 -1.29 -4.01 -1.73
C ILE A 36 -1.30 -2.52 -1.96
N CYS A 37 -0.46 -1.82 -1.20
CA CYS A 37 -0.30 -0.37 -1.24
C CYS A 37 0.98 0.00 -1.98
N ILE A 38 0.86 0.66 -3.12
CA ILE A 38 1.98 1.22 -3.87
C ILE A 38 2.14 2.67 -3.45
N ASN A 39 3.35 3.06 -3.07
CA ASN A 39 3.70 4.44 -2.75
C ASN A 39 5.06 4.79 -3.35
N GLN A 40 5.06 5.18 -4.63
CA GLN A 40 6.27 5.35 -5.43
C GLN A 40 6.49 6.81 -5.81
N ARG A 41 7.69 7.31 -5.55
CA ARG A 41 8.15 8.59 -6.10
C ARG A 41 8.63 8.36 -7.54
N CYS A 42 8.01 9.04 -8.50
CA CYS A 42 8.40 8.96 -9.90
C CYS A 42 9.72 9.70 -10.15
N GLY A 43 10.59 9.09 -10.96
CA GLY A 43 11.88 9.65 -11.35
C GLY A 43 11.78 10.64 -12.53
N GLU A 44 12.94 11.13 -12.94
CA GLU A 44 13.12 12.08 -14.04
C GLU A 44 12.64 11.56 -15.39
N ALA A 45 12.84 10.26 -15.65
CA ALA A 45 12.44 9.59 -16.89
C ALA A 45 11.03 8.98 -16.81
N SER A 46 10.21 9.40 -15.84
CA SER A 46 8.84 8.88 -15.72
C SER A 46 8.01 9.24 -16.96
N ILE A 47 7.17 8.29 -17.40
CA ILE A 47 6.11 8.56 -18.39
C ILE A 47 4.97 9.42 -17.80
N HIS A 48 4.94 9.57 -16.47
CA HIS A 48 4.06 10.48 -15.75
C HIS A 48 4.73 11.85 -15.55
N VAL A 49 4.12 12.70 -14.74
CA VAL A 49 4.70 13.99 -14.36
C VAL A 49 5.98 13.77 -13.55
N LYS A 50 7.07 14.48 -13.93
CA LYS A 50 8.36 14.44 -13.23
C LYS A 50 8.20 14.72 -11.73
N GLY A 51 8.76 13.84 -10.91
CA GLY A 51 8.76 13.97 -9.46
C GLY A 51 7.41 13.75 -8.79
N ALA A 52 6.38 13.35 -9.54
CA ALA A 52 5.06 13.03 -9.02
C ALA A 52 5.09 11.84 -8.06
N GLN A 53 4.04 11.75 -7.26
CA GLN A 53 3.79 10.60 -6.41
C GLN A 53 2.76 9.71 -7.09
N LEU A 54 3.11 8.44 -7.30
CA LEU A 54 2.17 7.39 -7.70
C LEU A 54 1.75 6.64 -6.44
N MET A 55 0.47 6.71 -6.13
CA MET A 55 -0.14 6.02 -5.00
C MET A 55 -1.29 5.16 -5.50
N MET A 56 -1.43 3.97 -4.93
CA MET A 56 -2.53 3.07 -5.24
C MET A 56 -2.72 2.08 -4.10
N ASP A 57 -3.95 1.88 -3.66
CA ASP A 57 -4.33 0.90 -2.65
C ASP A 57 -5.32 -0.09 -3.28
N LEU A 58 -4.95 -1.38 -3.33
CA LEU A 58 -5.80 -2.44 -3.87
C LEU A 58 -6.02 -3.54 -2.85
N CYS A 59 -7.27 -3.99 -2.71
CA CYS A 59 -7.53 -5.27 -2.06
C CYS A 59 -6.94 -6.41 -2.89
N GLN A 60 -6.61 -7.53 -2.24
CA GLN A 60 -5.94 -8.66 -2.86
C GLN A 60 -6.69 -9.19 -4.10
N ASP A 61 -8.03 -9.23 -4.05
CA ASP A 61 -8.86 -9.67 -5.18
C ASP A 61 -8.71 -8.77 -6.42
N CYS A 62 -8.72 -7.45 -6.21
CA CYS A 62 -8.55 -6.49 -7.30
C CYS A 62 -7.12 -6.52 -7.84
N PHE A 63 -6.12 -6.60 -6.96
CA PHE A 63 -4.73 -6.75 -7.38
C PHE A 63 -4.54 -8.02 -8.23
N ALA A 64 -5.08 -9.15 -7.79
CA ALA A 64 -5.02 -10.40 -8.54
C ALA A 64 -5.67 -10.26 -9.92
N LYS A 65 -6.85 -9.63 -10.03
CA LYS A 65 -7.53 -9.42 -11.32
C LYS A 65 -6.78 -8.49 -12.27
N ILE A 66 -6.18 -7.42 -11.75
CA ILE A 66 -5.48 -6.40 -12.55
C ILE A 66 -4.10 -6.91 -12.99
N CYS A 67 -3.37 -7.55 -12.08
CA CYS A 67 -1.97 -7.90 -12.26
C CYS A 67 -1.74 -9.39 -12.54
N PHE A 68 -2.79 -10.19 -12.75
CA PHE A 68 -2.76 -11.67 -12.74
C PHE A 68 -1.56 -12.30 -13.47
N TYR A 69 -1.17 -11.77 -14.63
CA TYR A 69 -0.08 -12.29 -15.47
C TYR A 69 1.27 -11.58 -15.26
N HIS A 70 1.36 -10.71 -14.28
CA HIS A 70 2.47 -9.78 -14.07
C HIS A 70 3.15 -9.94 -12.71
N PHE A 71 2.65 -10.82 -11.84
CA PHE A 71 3.32 -11.18 -10.59
C PHE A 71 3.61 -12.68 -10.52
N THR A 72 4.67 -13.01 -9.78
CA THR A 72 4.98 -14.39 -9.38
C THR A 72 4.55 -14.55 -7.93
N LEU A 73 3.71 -15.55 -7.67
CA LEU A 73 3.43 -16.00 -6.31
C LEU A 73 4.47 -17.06 -5.95
N ILE A 74 5.12 -16.92 -4.80
CA ILE A 74 6.06 -17.91 -4.26
C ILE A 74 5.47 -18.37 -2.94
N ASP A 75 5.14 -19.65 -2.83
CA ASP A 75 4.80 -20.25 -1.54
C ASP A 75 6.01 -21.01 -0.96
N GLU A 76 5.95 -21.29 0.36
CA GLU A 76 7.03 -22.01 1.04
C GLU A 76 7.12 -23.49 0.61
N GLU A 77 6.12 -24.04 -0.08
CA GLU A 77 6.09 -25.43 -0.56
C GLU A 77 6.80 -25.56 -1.93
N ASP A 78 6.74 -24.54 -2.79
CA ASP A 78 7.38 -24.45 -4.11
C ASP A 78 8.91 -24.36 -4.04
N THR A 79 9.47 -24.15 -2.85
CA THR A 79 10.92 -24.06 -2.61
C THR A 79 11.52 -25.32 -1.98
N ARG A 80 10.74 -26.40 -1.80
CA ARG A 80 11.18 -27.69 -1.25
C ARG A 80 11.31 -28.81 -2.28
#